data_AF-A0AA39CMA1-F1
#
_entry.id   AF-A0AA39CMA1-F1
#
_cell.length_a   1.000
_cell.length_b   1.000
_cell.length_c   1.000
_cell.angle_alpha   90.00
_cell.angle_beta   90.00
_cell.angle_gamma   90.00
#
_symmetry.space_group_name_H-M   'P 1'
#
loop_
_entity.id
_entity.type
_entity.pdbx_description
1 polymer ?
#
loop_
_entity_poly.entity_id
_entity_poly.type
_entity_poly.pdbx_seq_one_letter_code
_entity_poly.pdbx_strand_id
1 'polypeptide(L)'
;MPASSVPLEPELFHSMVPEYMENLYPVCPILEEAELRAYIREMHVDRDAAALVYAAAGVGFFTRQQSKTWEPNCYQQTAEMVELALNHHDALMIGNAPTLTRIIGCVFIEVCLMVTQRSDLAFFYLRETISLIFMRGLDAFLGEKAVNPTEYARRERIYWVLFIHERVLAINGSTTVCLDPLPSLPDVTGSPQSSVQRGWNHIVENYLVVDKDFIRFWRERSLVTADWIQAKHQQLADPSWDPEITMLQPIQQVDLIITRHWLRTVMWQMAVSNMLLSSKADQPEALSLFMPLRLSKHLKACLATLSHYNLAVYNVGLVPKLFEITTSVADVVLALPPGDFTEETRLRIQDLLLIKHFLLELTYVTPVHREVLQEKTLSIINRLYGDSRPDDLFLNAESSNTIHSAV
;
A
#
# COMPACT_ATOMS: atom_id res chain seq x y z
N MET A 1 22.25 10.57 -27.16
CA MET A 1 23.35 9.59 -27.05
C MET A 1 23.01 8.69 -25.88
N PRO A 2 22.99 7.36 -26.02
CA PRO A 2 22.78 6.51 -24.86
C PRO A 2 24.03 6.65 -23.97
N ALA A 3 23.83 7.01 -22.71
CA ALA A 3 24.89 6.94 -21.71
C ALA A 3 25.41 5.50 -21.70
N SER A 4 26.72 5.33 -21.83
CA SER A 4 27.35 4.02 -21.68
C SER A 4 27.08 3.52 -20.26
N SER A 5 26.11 2.64 -20.08
CA SER A 5 25.86 1.98 -18.80
C SER A 5 27.07 1.08 -18.52
N VAL A 6 27.88 1.46 -17.53
CA VAL A 6 28.83 0.54 -16.91
C VAL A 6 28.04 -0.73 -16.55
N PRO A 7 28.50 -1.94 -16.92
CA PRO A 7 27.83 -3.16 -16.49
C PRO A 7 27.73 -3.14 -14.97
N LEU A 8 26.51 -3.18 -14.43
CA LEU A 8 26.32 -3.26 -12.99
C LEU A 8 26.90 -4.59 -12.50
N GLU A 9 27.84 -4.51 -11.56
CA GLU A 9 28.53 -5.68 -11.04
C GLU A 9 27.54 -6.62 -10.31
N PRO A 10 27.60 -7.95 -10.53
CA PRO A 10 26.75 -8.93 -9.83
C PRO A 10 26.71 -8.77 -8.30
N GLU A 11 27.82 -8.29 -7.72
CA GLU A 11 27.99 -7.94 -6.31
C GLU A 11 26.94 -6.93 -5.84
N LEU A 12 26.58 -5.96 -6.69
CA LEU A 12 25.55 -4.97 -6.39
C LEU A 12 24.20 -5.66 -6.18
N PHE A 13 23.79 -6.54 -7.08
CA PHE A 13 22.50 -7.24 -6.96
C PHE A 13 22.47 -8.16 -5.74
N HIS A 14 23.58 -8.84 -5.45
CA HIS A 14 23.69 -9.64 -4.24
C HIS A 14 23.57 -8.81 -2.96
N SER A 15 24.07 -7.57 -2.96
CA SER A 15 23.95 -6.65 -1.83
C SER A 15 22.51 -6.24 -1.53
N MET A 16 21.60 -6.36 -2.51
CA MET A 16 20.21 -5.87 -2.42
C MET A 16 19.21 -6.95 -1.93
N VAL A 17 19.66 -8.21 -1.91
CA VAL A 17 18.84 -9.34 -1.49
C VAL A 17 18.34 -9.20 -0.04
N PRO A 18 19.18 -8.80 0.95
CA PRO A 18 18.71 -8.62 2.32
C PRO A 18 17.59 -7.58 2.43
N GLU A 19 17.72 -6.42 1.75
CA GLU A 19 16.68 -5.39 1.80
C GLU A 19 15.39 -5.86 1.13
N TYR A 20 15.48 -6.61 0.03
CA TYR A 20 14.30 -7.21 -0.59
C TYR A 20 13.57 -8.16 0.38
N MET A 21 14.32 -9.02 1.07
CA MET A 21 13.76 -10.01 2.00
C MET A 21 13.17 -9.36 3.26
N GLU A 22 13.77 -8.26 3.73
CA GLU A 22 13.30 -7.55 4.91
C GLU A 22 12.08 -6.67 4.62
N ASN A 23 12.08 -5.94 3.49
CA ASN A 23 11.12 -4.87 3.24
C ASN A 23 9.96 -5.24 2.31
N LEU A 24 10.19 -6.13 1.34
CA LEU A 24 9.16 -6.49 0.34
C LEU A 24 8.56 -7.86 0.58
N TYR A 25 9.40 -8.88 0.81
CA TYR A 25 8.94 -10.26 0.94
C TYR A 25 7.82 -10.48 1.98
N PRO A 26 7.81 -9.80 3.16
CA PRO A 26 6.73 -9.97 4.15
C PRO A 26 5.33 -9.55 3.65
N VAL A 27 5.27 -8.70 2.63
CA VAL A 27 4.03 -8.17 2.04
C VAL A 27 3.84 -8.56 0.58
N CYS A 28 4.82 -9.20 -0.07
CA CYS A 28 4.74 -9.74 -1.43
C CYS A 28 5.62 -11.02 -1.57
N PRO A 29 5.20 -12.17 -1.00
CA PRO A 29 6.05 -13.35 -0.89
C PRO A 29 6.04 -14.22 -2.17
N ILE A 30 6.48 -13.68 -3.30
CA ILE A 30 6.43 -14.38 -4.62
C ILE A 30 7.78 -14.91 -5.12
N LEU A 31 8.88 -14.47 -4.52
CA LEU A 31 10.23 -14.86 -4.89
C LEU A 31 11.09 -15.03 -3.64
N GLU A 32 11.59 -16.25 -3.43
CA GLU A 32 12.42 -16.62 -2.28
C GLU A 32 13.88 -16.16 -2.45
N GLU A 33 14.59 -16.00 -1.33
CA GLU A 33 16.00 -15.57 -1.33
C GLU A 33 16.89 -16.47 -2.20
N ALA A 34 16.79 -17.79 -2.02
CA ALA A 34 17.63 -18.75 -2.75
C ALA A 34 17.42 -18.66 -4.27
N GLU A 35 16.20 -18.37 -4.70
CA GLU A 35 15.83 -18.24 -6.10
C GLU A 35 16.28 -16.91 -6.68
N LEU A 36 16.09 -15.80 -5.96
CA LEU A 36 16.62 -14.50 -6.38
C LEU A 36 18.15 -14.58 -6.56
N ARG A 37 18.86 -15.24 -5.63
CA ARG A 37 20.30 -15.50 -5.77
C ARG A 37 20.63 -16.40 -6.96
N ALA A 38 19.75 -17.33 -7.34
CA ALA A 38 19.92 -18.14 -8.53
C ALA A 38 19.75 -17.31 -9.81
N TYR A 39 18.70 -16.49 -9.90
CA TYR A 39 18.50 -15.59 -11.04
C TYR A 39 19.65 -14.60 -11.21
N ILE A 40 20.24 -14.09 -10.13
CA ILE A 40 21.45 -13.24 -10.20
C ILE A 40 22.61 -13.99 -10.86
N ARG A 41 22.78 -15.29 -10.61
CA ARG A 41 23.83 -16.09 -11.28
C ARG A 41 23.53 -16.28 -12.77
N GLU A 42 22.27 -16.50 -13.13
CA GLU A 42 21.87 -16.80 -14.52
C GLU A 42 21.62 -15.55 -15.39
N MET A 43 21.60 -14.35 -14.81
CA MET A 43 21.21 -13.12 -15.52
C MET A 43 22.05 -12.77 -16.76
N HIS A 44 23.25 -13.34 -16.89
CA HIS A 44 24.14 -13.10 -18.03
C HIS A 44 23.87 -14.05 -19.21
N VAL A 45 23.12 -15.13 -18.99
CA VAL A 45 22.77 -16.14 -20.01
C VAL A 45 21.28 -16.19 -20.31
N ASP A 46 20.43 -15.77 -19.38
CA ASP A 46 18.98 -15.76 -19.52
C ASP A 46 18.43 -14.32 -19.43
N ARG A 47 17.75 -13.88 -20.51
CA ARG A 47 17.18 -12.53 -20.62
C ARG A 47 15.98 -12.33 -19.70
N ASP A 48 15.14 -13.35 -19.49
CA ASP A 48 14.02 -13.26 -18.54
C ASP A 48 14.58 -13.15 -17.11
N ALA A 49 15.66 -13.88 -16.80
CA ALA A 49 16.36 -13.76 -15.51
C ALA A 49 16.98 -12.36 -15.34
N ALA A 50 17.60 -11.81 -16.40
CA ALA A 50 18.12 -10.45 -16.38
C ALA A 50 17.03 -9.41 -16.11
N ALA A 51 15.92 -9.48 -16.85
CA ALA A 51 14.79 -8.57 -16.67
C ALA A 51 14.25 -8.62 -15.23
N LEU A 52 14.07 -9.83 -14.68
CA LEU A 52 13.66 -10.03 -13.30
C LEU A 52 14.64 -9.43 -12.30
N VAL A 53 15.95 -9.69 -12.45
CA VAL A 53 16.98 -9.21 -11.52
C VAL A 53 17.05 -7.68 -11.52
N TYR A 54 17.04 -7.05 -12.71
CA TYR A 54 16.99 -5.59 -12.80
C TYR A 54 15.74 -5.04 -12.13
N ALA A 55 14.56 -5.59 -12.41
CA ALA A 55 13.32 -5.13 -11.80
C ALA A 55 13.31 -5.31 -10.27
N ALA A 56 13.77 -6.45 -9.76
CA ALA A 56 13.91 -6.69 -8.33
C ALA A 56 14.90 -5.72 -7.66
N ALA A 57 16.01 -5.41 -8.34
CA ALA A 57 16.94 -4.38 -7.91
C ALA A 57 16.29 -2.99 -7.90
N GLY A 58 15.43 -2.67 -8.87
CA GLY A 58 14.65 -1.42 -8.88
C GLY A 58 13.83 -1.25 -7.61
N VAL A 59 13.18 -2.33 -7.15
CA VAL A 59 12.45 -2.35 -5.87
C VAL A 59 13.41 -2.15 -4.69
N GLY A 60 14.55 -2.84 -4.65
CA GLY A 60 15.53 -2.67 -3.57
C GLY A 60 16.14 -1.26 -3.51
N PHE A 61 16.32 -0.58 -4.65
CA PHE A 61 16.76 0.83 -4.68
C PHE A 61 15.69 1.74 -4.12
N PHE A 62 14.43 1.47 -4.48
CA PHE A 62 13.30 2.22 -3.94
C PHE A 62 13.22 2.09 -2.42
N THR A 63 13.30 0.87 -1.86
CA THR A 63 13.23 0.66 -0.41
C THR A 63 14.39 1.35 0.32
N ARG A 64 15.61 1.31 -0.24
CA ARG A 64 16.76 2.07 0.29
C ARG A 64 16.53 3.58 0.27
N GLN A 65 15.82 4.09 -0.73
CA GLN A 65 15.49 5.51 -0.84
C GLN A 65 14.44 5.95 0.20
N GLN A 66 13.54 5.05 0.63
CA GLN A 66 12.55 5.37 1.66
C GLN A 66 13.19 5.71 3.02
N SER A 67 14.40 5.22 3.29
CA SER A 67 15.20 5.57 4.47
C SER A 67 15.88 6.93 4.40
N LYS A 68 15.72 7.67 3.29
CA LYS A 68 16.37 8.96 3.04
C LYS A 68 15.34 10.05 2.85
N THR A 69 15.79 11.29 3.02
CA THR A 69 15.00 12.49 2.72
C THR A 69 14.62 12.50 1.24
N TRP A 70 13.38 12.91 0.96
CA TRP A 70 12.94 13.12 -0.40
C TRP A 70 13.77 14.21 -1.09
N GLU A 71 14.24 13.93 -2.30
CA GLU A 71 14.95 14.86 -3.17
C GLU A 71 14.42 14.75 -4.60
N PRO A 72 14.55 15.77 -5.45
CA PRO A 72 14.25 15.64 -6.87
C PRO A 72 15.03 14.48 -7.49
N ASN A 73 14.36 13.64 -8.26
CA ASN A 73 14.93 12.42 -8.89
C ASN A 73 15.40 11.34 -7.87
N CYS A 74 14.86 11.32 -6.66
CA CYS A 74 15.17 10.29 -5.65
C CYS A 74 14.97 8.85 -6.14
N TYR A 75 14.10 8.63 -7.13
CA TYR A 75 13.86 7.31 -7.72
C TYR A 75 14.59 7.07 -9.05
N GLN A 76 15.60 7.86 -9.38
CA GLN A 76 16.38 7.74 -10.62
C GLN A 76 16.97 6.33 -10.78
N GLN A 77 17.56 5.76 -9.73
CA GLN A 77 18.13 4.41 -9.77
C GLN A 77 17.06 3.34 -10.02
N THR A 78 15.87 3.48 -9.41
CA THR A 78 14.74 2.60 -9.69
C THR A 78 14.29 2.71 -11.14
N ALA A 79 14.20 3.92 -11.70
CA ALA A 79 13.84 4.14 -13.10
C ALA A 79 14.87 3.54 -14.07
N GLU A 80 16.17 3.72 -13.80
CA GLU A 80 17.25 3.10 -14.58
C GLU A 80 17.17 1.57 -14.56
N MET A 81 16.84 0.98 -13.42
CA MET A 81 16.63 -0.47 -13.32
C MET A 81 15.43 -0.94 -14.14
N VAL A 82 14.34 -0.17 -14.17
CA VAL A 82 13.19 -0.46 -15.04
C VAL A 82 13.60 -0.42 -16.51
N GLU A 83 14.34 0.59 -16.93
CA GLU A 83 14.83 0.68 -18.32
C GLU A 83 15.70 -0.52 -18.70
N LEU A 84 16.61 -0.94 -17.81
CA LEU A 84 17.42 -2.14 -18.03
C LEU A 84 16.57 -3.42 -18.08
N ALA A 85 15.55 -3.53 -17.22
CA ALA A 85 14.62 -4.66 -17.24
C ALA A 85 13.85 -4.73 -18.57
N LEU A 86 13.35 -3.59 -19.05
CA LEU A 86 12.62 -3.49 -20.31
C LEU A 86 13.50 -3.77 -21.53
N ASN A 87 14.79 -3.43 -21.49
CA ASN A 87 15.75 -3.79 -22.55
C ASN A 87 15.98 -5.31 -22.67
N HIS A 88 15.64 -6.07 -21.63
CA HIS A 88 15.71 -7.54 -21.61
C HIS A 88 14.33 -8.21 -21.77
N HIS A 89 13.26 -7.42 -21.78
CA HIS A 89 11.89 -7.87 -21.96
C HIS A 89 11.54 -7.99 -23.45
N ASP A 90 11.83 -9.15 -24.03
CA ASP A 90 11.65 -9.37 -25.48
C ASP A 90 10.18 -9.47 -25.90
N ALA A 91 9.91 -9.24 -27.19
CA ALA A 91 8.57 -9.49 -27.75
C ALA A 91 8.19 -10.98 -27.65
N LEU A 92 6.88 -11.24 -27.51
CA LEU A 92 6.36 -12.61 -27.49
C LEU A 92 6.50 -13.24 -28.88
N MET A 93 7.05 -14.46 -28.91
CA MET A 93 7.26 -15.24 -30.14
C MET A 93 6.15 -16.27 -30.32
N ILE A 94 5.76 -16.50 -31.59
CA ILE A 94 4.72 -17.49 -31.94
C ILE A 94 5.16 -18.88 -31.44
N GLY A 95 4.28 -19.55 -30.69
CA GLY A 95 4.50 -20.92 -30.21
C GLY A 95 5.24 -21.05 -28.87
N ASN A 96 5.74 -19.94 -28.30
CA ASN A 96 6.42 -19.97 -27.01
C ASN A 96 5.48 -19.48 -25.89
N ALA A 97 5.15 -20.38 -24.96
CA ALA A 97 4.44 -20.00 -23.75
C ALA A 97 5.35 -19.14 -22.85
N PRO A 98 4.83 -18.07 -22.22
CA PRO A 98 5.65 -17.21 -21.36
C PRO A 98 6.21 -18.02 -20.18
N THR A 99 7.44 -17.75 -19.76
CA THR A 99 8.07 -18.42 -18.61
C THR A 99 7.52 -17.86 -17.30
N LEU A 100 7.64 -18.61 -16.19
CA LEU A 100 7.31 -18.08 -14.86
C LEU A 100 8.25 -16.92 -14.49
N THR A 101 9.53 -17.03 -14.85
CA THR A 101 10.54 -16.00 -14.66
C THR A 101 10.14 -14.69 -15.31
N ARG A 102 9.67 -14.73 -16.57
CA ARG A 102 9.11 -13.55 -17.25
C ARG A 102 7.94 -12.94 -16.49
N ILE A 103 6.98 -13.76 -16.07
CA ILE A 103 5.79 -13.30 -15.32
C ILE A 103 6.21 -12.58 -14.03
N ILE A 104 7.12 -13.16 -13.24
CA ILE A 104 7.62 -12.54 -12.01
C ILE A 104 8.39 -11.25 -12.31
N GLY A 105 9.21 -11.24 -13.37
CA GLY A 105 9.90 -10.04 -13.82
C GLY A 105 8.94 -8.91 -14.17
N CYS A 106 7.86 -9.20 -14.91
CA CYS A 106 6.83 -8.22 -15.25
C CYS A 106 6.08 -7.70 -14.00
N VAL A 107 5.84 -8.54 -12.99
CA VAL A 107 5.29 -8.09 -11.69
C VAL A 107 6.21 -7.02 -11.09
N PHE A 108 7.53 -7.26 -11.01
CA PHE A 108 8.44 -6.28 -10.41
C PHE A 108 8.63 -5.02 -11.27
N ILE A 109 8.58 -5.13 -12.59
CA ILE A 109 8.56 -3.96 -13.49
C ILE A 109 7.35 -3.10 -13.14
N GLU A 110 6.18 -3.71 -13.03
CA GLU A 110 4.93 -3.05 -12.66
C GLU A 110 5.01 -2.40 -11.28
N VAL A 111 5.54 -3.09 -10.26
CA VAL A 111 5.79 -2.51 -8.93
C VAL A 111 6.67 -1.26 -9.04
N CYS A 112 7.81 -1.34 -9.74
CA CYS A 112 8.70 -0.19 -9.90
C CYS A 112 8.01 0.99 -10.60
N LEU A 113 7.16 0.72 -11.58
CA LEU A 113 6.39 1.76 -12.27
C LEU A 113 5.34 2.41 -11.36
N MET A 114 4.68 1.62 -10.49
CA MET A 114 3.79 2.17 -9.47
C MET A 114 4.55 3.07 -8.48
N VAL A 115 5.67 2.61 -7.94
CA VAL A 115 6.41 3.37 -6.91
C VAL A 115 7.02 4.66 -7.47
N THR A 116 7.36 4.68 -8.75
CA THR A 116 7.88 5.84 -9.48
C THR A 116 6.78 6.74 -10.07
N GLN A 117 5.51 6.49 -9.73
CA GLN A 117 4.37 7.30 -10.15
C GLN A 117 4.20 7.35 -11.69
N ARG A 118 4.47 6.24 -12.37
CA ARG A 118 4.26 6.04 -13.81
C ARG A 118 2.99 5.22 -14.05
N SER A 119 1.84 5.71 -13.57
CA SER A 119 0.58 4.96 -13.47
C SER A 119 0.09 4.35 -14.78
N ASP A 120 0.22 5.05 -15.91
CA ASP A 120 -0.21 4.54 -17.22
C ASP A 120 0.61 3.32 -17.65
N LEU A 121 1.93 3.38 -17.43
CA LEU A 121 2.84 2.27 -17.73
C LEU A 121 2.64 1.13 -16.73
N ALA A 122 2.46 1.43 -15.44
CA ALA A 122 2.14 0.41 -14.43
C ALA A 122 0.86 -0.36 -14.83
N PHE A 123 -0.19 0.35 -15.23
CA PHE A 123 -1.41 -0.26 -15.75
C PHE A 123 -1.16 -1.13 -16.98
N PHE A 124 -0.36 -0.66 -17.94
CA PHE A 124 -0.01 -1.44 -19.13
C PHE A 124 0.71 -2.76 -18.77
N TYR A 125 1.78 -2.69 -17.98
CA TYR A 125 2.56 -3.88 -17.62
C TYR A 125 1.82 -4.82 -16.66
N LEU A 126 0.91 -4.29 -15.83
CA LEU A 126 -0.05 -5.11 -15.07
C LEU A 126 -0.92 -5.93 -16.03
N ARG A 127 -1.52 -5.28 -17.03
CA ARG A 127 -2.38 -5.92 -18.05
C ARG A 127 -1.62 -6.93 -18.89
N GLU A 128 -0.37 -6.61 -19.26
CA GLU A 128 0.51 -7.56 -19.93
C GLU A 128 0.70 -8.80 -19.05
N THR A 129 1.10 -8.63 -17.77
CA THR A 129 1.36 -9.75 -16.86
C THR A 129 0.14 -10.65 -16.67
N ILE A 130 -1.04 -10.06 -16.49
CA ILE A 130 -2.31 -10.79 -16.43
C ILE A 130 -2.55 -11.59 -17.72
N SER A 131 -2.27 -10.98 -18.88
CA SER A 131 -2.39 -11.66 -20.17
C SER A 131 -1.42 -12.83 -20.30
N LEU A 132 -0.18 -12.70 -19.81
CA LEU A 132 0.80 -13.80 -19.81
C LEU A 132 0.34 -15.01 -18.99
N ILE A 133 -0.32 -14.77 -17.86
CA ILE A 133 -0.94 -15.86 -17.07
C ILE A 133 -2.05 -16.53 -17.88
N PHE A 134 -2.97 -15.76 -18.45
CA PHE A 134 -4.09 -16.35 -19.19
C PHE A 134 -3.71 -16.98 -20.52
N MET A 135 -2.60 -16.57 -21.14
CA MET A 135 -2.02 -17.26 -22.30
C MET A 135 -1.64 -18.71 -22.00
N ARG A 136 -1.29 -19.03 -20.75
CA ARG A 136 -1.06 -20.42 -20.31
C ARG A 136 -2.35 -21.17 -20.01
N GLY A 137 -3.47 -20.47 -19.83
CA GLY A 137 -4.68 -20.97 -19.18
C GLY A 137 -4.52 -20.98 -17.66
N LEU A 138 -5.55 -20.55 -16.91
CA LEU A 138 -5.44 -20.39 -15.46
C LEU A 138 -5.13 -21.70 -14.74
N ASP A 139 -5.84 -22.79 -15.08
CA ASP A 139 -5.63 -24.10 -14.44
C ASP A 139 -4.23 -24.63 -14.70
N ALA A 140 -3.73 -24.49 -15.94
CA ALA A 140 -2.37 -24.92 -16.30
C ALA A 140 -1.29 -23.99 -15.72
N PHE A 141 -1.59 -22.70 -15.55
CA PHE A 141 -0.72 -21.79 -14.81
C PHE A 141 -0.64 -22.23 -13.35
N LEU A 142 -1.74 -22.38 -12.63
CA LEU A 142 -1.73 -22.81 -11.24
C LEU A 142 -1.09 -24.20 -11.08
N GLY A 143 -1.36 -25.12 -12.01
CA GLY A 143 -0.91 -26.50 -11.96
C GLY A 143 -1.68 -27.34 -10.96
N GLU A 144 -1.25 -28.59 -10.78
CA GLU A 144 -1.92 -29.53 -9.87
C GLU A 144 -1.36 -29.41 -8.45
N LYS A 145 -2.17 -28.92 -7.51
CA LYS A 145 -1.79 -28.77 -6.09
C LYS A 145 -1.24 -30.07 -5.48
N ALA A 146 -1.79 -31.23 -5.87
CA ALA A 146 -1.36 -32.53 -5.37
C ALA A 146 0.05 -32.94 -5.84
N VAL A 147 0.50 -32.41 -6.99
CA VAL A 147 1.80 -32.75 -7.59
C VAL A 147 2.92 -31.89 -6.99
N ASN A 148 2.70 -30.57 -6.90
CA ASN A 148 3.68 -29.65 -6.33
C ASN A 148 2.98 -28.54 -5.52
N PRO A 149 2.69 -28.77 -4.24
CA PRO A 149 1.93 -27.83 -3.42
C PRO A 149 2.68 -26.51 -3.19
N THR A 150 4.01 -26.54 -3.13
CA THR A 150 4.85 -25.35 -2.94
C THR A 150 4.77 -24.41 -4.15
N GLU A 151 4.93 -24.98 -5.36
CA GLU A 151 4.85 -24.22 -6.60
C GLU A 151 3.43 -23.72 -6.85
N TYR A 152 2.41 -24.55 -6.59
CA TYR A 152 1.01 -24.14 -6.66
C TYR A 152 0.73 -22.93 -5.76
N ALA A 153 1.13 -22.99 -4.48
CA ALA A 153 0.94 -21.90 -3.53
C ALA A 153 1.65 -20.61 -3.98
N ARG A 154 2.86 -20.73 -4.57
CA ARG A 154 3.56 -19.58 -5.14
C ARG A 154 2.80 -18.94 -6.30
N ARG A 155 2.28 -19.74 -7.22
CA ARG A 155 1.53 -19.24 -8.38
C ARG A 155 0.18 -18.64 -7.98
N GLU A 156 -0.48 -19.19 -6.96
CA GLU A 156 -1.63 -18.54 -6.31
C GLU A 156 -1.23 -17.17 -5.76
N ARG A 157 -0.10 -17.05 -5.04
CA ARG A 157 0.38 -15.75 -4.53
C ARG A 157 0.62 -14.75 -5.66
N ILE A 158 1.24 -15.15 -6.77
CA ILE A 158 1.43 -14.28 -7.94
C ILE A 158 0.09 -13.79 -8.49
N TYR A 159 -0.90 -14.67 -8.62
CA TYR A 159 -2.24 -14.26 -9.05
C TYR A 159 -2.85 -13.25 -8.08
N TRP A 160 -2.74 -13.51 -6.78
CA TRP A 160 -3.25 -12.61 -5.74
C TRP A 160 -2.53 -11.25 -5.70
N VAL A 161 -1.22 -11.19 -5.96
CA VAL A 161 -0.48 -9.92 -6.14
C VAL A 161 -1.11 -9.10 -7.26
N LEU A 162 -1.31 -9.70 -8.44
CA LEU A 162 -1.93 -9.01 -9.58
C LEU A 162 -3.37 -8.59 -9.27
N PHE A 163 -4.14 -9.43 -8.59
CA PHE A 163 -5.50 -9.12 -8.14
C PHE A 163 -5.53 -7.87 -7.25
N ILE A 164 -4.59 -7.76 -6.31
CA ILE A 164 -4.45 -6.61 -5.40
C ILE A 164 -4.01 -5.37 -6.17
N HIS A 165 -2.92 -5.46 -6.96
CA HIS A 165 -2.38 -4.33 -7.71
C HIS A 165 -3.40 -3.76 -8.71
N GLU A 166 -4.17 -4.64 -9.36
CA GLU A 166 -5.28 -4.24 -10.23
C GLU A 166 -6.32 -3.37 -9.51
N ARG A 167 -6.67 -3.72 -8.28
CA ARG A 167 -7.64 -2.97 -7.46
C ARG A 167 -7.07 -1.65 -6.95
N VAL A 168 -5.80 -1.64 -6.54
CA VAL A 168 -5.11 -0.40 -6.13
C VAL A 168 -5.07 0.59 -7.30
N LEU A 169 -4.66 0.13 -8.49
CA LEU A 169 -4.64 0.97 -9.69
C LEU A 169 -6.04 1.40 -10.13
N ALA A 170 -7.06 0.54 -9.99
CA ALA A 170 -8.44 0.89 -10.30
C ALA A 170 -9.01 1.96 -9.37
N ILE A 171 -8.69 1.91 -8.07
CA ILE A 171 -9.09 2.95 -7.11
C ILE A 171 -8.34 4.27 -7.42
N ASN A 172 -7.03 4.21 -7.65
CA ASN A 172 -6.22 5.42 -7.86
C ASN A 172 -6.49 6.09 -9.22
N GLY A 173 -6.69 5.30 -10.28
CA GLY A 173 -6.79 5.77 -11.67
C GLY A 173 -8.17 5.65 -12.30
N SER A 174 -9.19 5.16 -11.57
CA SER A 174 -10.54 4.90 -12.08
C SER A 174 -10.58 3.95 -13.30
N THR A 175 -9.70 2.96 -13.33
CA THR A 175 -9.65 1.92 -14.37
C THR A 175 -10.60 0.75 -14.07
N THR A 176 -10.90 -0.07 -15.07
CA THR A 176 -11.68 -1.30 -14.88
C THR A 176 -10.81 -2.43 -14.36
N VAL A 177 -11.43 -3.47 -13.81
CA VAL A 177 -10.77 -4.71 -13.33
C VAL A 177 -11.29 -5.93 -14.09
N CYS A 178 -10.44 -6.94 -14.29
CA CYS A 178 -10.78 -8.17 -15.00
C CYS A 178 -10.58 -9.43 -14.16
N LEU A 179 -9.72 -9.41 -13.13
CA LEU A 179 -9.45 -10.60 -12.32
C LEU A 179 -10.59 -10.89 -11.34
N ASP A 180 -11.06 -12.14 -11.39
CA ASP A 180 -11.96 -12.71 -10.40
C ASP A 180 -11.15 -13.32 -9.23
N PRO A 181 -11.71 -13.39 -8.01
CA PRO A 181 -11.02 -14.02 -6.89
C PRO A 181 -10.84 -15.52 -7.16
N LEU A 182 -9.70 -16.08 -6.72
CA LEU A 182 -9.55 -17.54 -6.72
C LEU A 182 -10.49 -18.17 -5.68
N PRO A 183 -10.89 -19.45 -5.87
CA PRO A 183 -11.81 -20.14 -4.96
C PRO A 183 -11.30 -20.30 -3.53
N SER A 184 -9.98 -20.24 -3.32
CA SER A 184 -9.35 -20.43 -2.01
C SER A 184 -8.15 -19.51 -1.83
N LEU A 185 -7.85 -19.19 -0.57
CA LEU A 185 -6.60 -18.54 -0.19
C LEU A 185 -5.44 -19.55 -0.19
N PRO A 186 -4.19 -19.07 -0.34
CA PRO A 186 -3.01 -19.90 -0.22
C PRO A 186 -2.97 -20.69 1.09
N ASP A 187 -2.59 -21.96 0.99
CA ASP A 187 -2.54 -22.89 2.12
C ASP A 187 -1.50 -22.44 3.17
N VAL A 188 -1.91 -22.38 4.44
CA VAL A 188 -1.06 -22.03 5.59
C VAL A 188 -0.72 -23.24 6.47
N THR A 189 -1.35 -24.40 6.23
CA THR A 189 -1.28 -25.56 7.14
C THR A 189 0.12 -26.17 7.25
N GLY A 190 0.92 -26.08 6.19
CA GLY A 190 2.32 -26.53 6.18
C GLY A 190 3.33 -25.52 6.72
N SER A 191 2.90 -24.29 7.03
CA SER A 191 3.75 -23.25 7.62
C SER A 191 3.02 -22.43 8.71
N PRO A 192 2.44 -23.07 9.76
CA PRO A 192 1.60 -22.36 10.74
C PRO A 192 2.35 -21.26 11.50
N GLN A 193 3.67 -21.38 11.58
CA GLN A 193 4.55 -20.41 12.24
C GLN A 193 4.96 -19.24 11.34
N SER A 194 4.72 -19.30 10.02
CA SER A 194 5.04 -18.20 9.11
C SER A 194 4.02 -17.07 9.26
N SER A 195 4.37 -16.06 10.05
CA SER A 195 3.63 -14.80 10.11
C SER A 195 3.49 -14.16 8.73
N VAL A 196 4.47 -14.37 7.84
CA VAL A 196 4.45 -13.88 6.45
C VAL A 196 3.23 -14.44 5.70
N GLN A 197 3.06 -15.76 5.69
CA GLN A 197 1.94 -16.38 4.96
C GLN A 197 0.58 -16.02 5.57
N ARG A 198 0.46 -16.01 6.91
CA ARG A 198 -0.79 -15.61 7.58
C ARG A 198 -1.15 -14.15 7.28
N GLY A 199 -0.20 -13.24 7.42
CA GLY A 199 -0.42 -11.83 7.11
C GLY A 199 -0.73 -11.61 5.63
N TRP A 200 -0.09 -12.35 4.72
CA TRP A 200 -0.42 -12.31 3.29
C TRP A 200 -1.90 -12.67 3.02
N ASN A 201 -2.43 -13.72 3.64
CA ASN A 201 -3.84 -14.08 3.50
C ASN A 201 -4.77 -12.95 3.97
N HIS A 202 -4.45 -12.28 5.08
CA HIS A 202 -5.21 -11.11 5.52
C HIS A 202 -5.10 -9.90 4.57
N ILE A 203 -3.97 -9.74 3.89
CA ILE A 203 -3.82 -8.70 2.85
C ILE A 203 -4.80 -9.01 1.71
N VAL A 204 -4.84 -10.26 1.24
CA VAL A 204 -5.79 -10.69 0.21
C VAL A 204 -7.23 -10.44 0.65
N GLU A 205 -7.59 -10.82 1.88
CA GLU A 205 -8.94 -10.62 2.44
C GLU A 205 -9.38 -9.15 2.43
N ASN A 206 -8.48 -8.21 2.76
CA ASN A 206 -8.79 -6.77 2.67
C ASN A 206 -9.22 -6.36 1.25
N TYR A 207 -8.54 -6.89 0.22
CA TYR A 207 -8.83 -6.57 -1.16
C TYR A 207 -9.95 -7.42 -1.78
N LEU A 208 -10.37 -8.53 -1.14
CA LEU A 208 -11.59 -9.26 -1.53
C LEU A 208 -12.85 -8.41 -1.37
N VAL A 209 -12.85 -7.47 -0.41
CA VAL A 209 -13.96 -6.51 -0.23
C VAL A 209 -14.12 -5.60 -1.45
N VAL A 210 -13.02 -5.34 -2.17
CA VAL A 210 -12.97 -4.53 -3.39
C VAL A 210 -13.31 -5.41 -4.61
N ASP A 211 -14.57 -5.79 -4.75
CA ASP A 211 -15.05 -6.57 -5.89
C ASP A 211 -15.31 -5.71 -7.15
N LYS A 212 -15.77 -6.35 -8.23
CA LYS A 212 -16.09 -5.67 -9.50
C LYS A 212 -17.16 -4.59 -9.32
N ASP A 213 -18.14 -4.83 -8.45
CA ASP A 213 -19.20 -3.85 -8.15
C ASP A 213 -18.66 -2.66 -7.36
N PHE A 214 -17.76 -2.89 -6.40
CA PHE A 214 -17.04 -1.83 -5.69
C PHE A 214 -16.32 -0.91 -6.67
N ILE A 215 -15.54 -1.47 -7.61
CA ILE A 215 -14.82 -0.66 -8.60
C ILE A 215 -15.79 0.06 -9.55
N ARG A 216 -16.87 -0.60 -9.98
CA ARG A 216 -17.91 0.05 -10.80
C ARG A 216 -18.49 1.25 -10.08
N PHE A 217 -18.85 1.10 -8.81
CA PHE A 217 -19.42 2.16 -7.98
C PHE A 217 -18.42 3.25 -7.63
N TRP A 218 -17.13 2.92 -7.49
CA TRP A 218 -16.09 3.93 -7.31
C TRP A 218 -16.00 4.87 -8.52
N ARG A 219 -16.08 4.31 -9.74
CA ARG A 219 -16.07 5.06 -11.01
C ARG A 219 -17.38 5.81 -11.27
N GLU A 220 -18.51 5.16 -11.00
CA GLU A 220 -19.86 5.66 -11.24
C GLU A 220 -20.63 5.75 -9.92
N ARG A 221 -20.27 6.76 -9.13
CA ARG A 221 -20.76 6.89 -7.75
C ARG A 221 -22.28 7.01 -7.64
N SER A 222 -22.97 7.50 -8.67
CA SER A 222 -24.43 7.67 -8.70
C SER A 222 -25.25 6.40 -8.44
N LEU A 223 -24.65 5.22 -8.57
CA LEU A 223 -25.29 3.92 -8.36
C LEU A 223 -25.20 3.40 -6.91
N VAL A 224 -24.47 4.10 -6.06
CA VAL A 224 -24.21 3.69 -4.67
C VAL A 224 -25.44 3.90 -3.79
N THR A 225 -25.78 2.90 -2.97
CA THR A 225 -26.86 2.98 -1.98
C THR A 225 -26.33 2.93 -0.55
N ALA A 226 -27.12 3.44 0.40
CA ALA A 226 -26.78 3.40 1.82
C ALA A 226 -26.62 1.96 2.35
N ASP A 227 -27.52 1.06 1.94
CA ASP A 227 -27.48 -0.36 2.32
C ASP A 227 -26.20 -1.05 1.83
N TRP A 228 -25.77 -0.75 0.59
CA TRP A 228 -24.53 -1.30 0.04
C TRP A 228 -23.30 -0.80 0.80
N ILE A 229 -23.24 0.50 1.10
CA ILE A 229 -22.15 1.09 1.90
C ILE A 229 -22.10 0.44 3.29
N GLN A 230 -23.23 0.29 3.95
CA GLN A 230 -23.30 -0.33 5.27
C GLN A 230 -22.83 -1.79 5.23
N ALA A 231 -23.31 -2.58 4.27
CA ALA A 231 -22.92 -3.98 4.13
C ALA A 231 -21.42 -4.13 3.86
N LYS A 232 -20.83 -3.32 2.97
CA LYS A 232 -19.40 -3.35 2.68
C LYS A 232 -18.54 -2.86 3.86
N HIS A 233 -18.99 -1.82 4.55
CA HIS A 233 -18.30 -1.33 5.74
C HIS A 233 -18.27 -2.38 6.86
N GLN A 234 -19.35 -3.15 7.05
CA GLN A 234 -19.40 -4.23 8.04
C GLN A 234 -18.36 -5.32 7.78
N GLN A 235 -18.06 -5.65 6.52
CA GLN A 235 -17.01 -6.62 6.17
C GLN A 235 -15.61 -6.20 6.65
N LEU A 236 -15.36 -4.90 6.83
CA LEU A 236 -14.08 -4.37 7.31
C LEU A 236 -14.08 -4.01 8.80
N ALA A 237 -15.24 -4.03 9.45
CA ALA A 237 -15.43 -3.64 10.84
C ALA A 237 -15.57 -4.84 11.80
N ASP A 238 -15.40 -6.07 11.30
CA ASP A 238 -15.51 -7.29 12.10
C ASP A 238 -14.39 -7.37 13.17
N PRO A 239 -14.72 -7.35 14.48
CA PRO A 239 -13.75 -7.44 15.57
C PRO A 239 -13.06 -8.80 15.69
N SER A 240 -13.58 -9.87 15.06
CA SER A 240 -13.00 -11.21 15.16
C SER A 240 -11.56 -11.28 14.63
N TRP A 241 -11.16 -10.27 13.85
CA TRP A 241 -9.87 -10.15 13.22
C TRP A 241 -8.75 -9.68 14.17
N ASP A 242 -9.08 -8.91 15.21
CA ASP A 242 -8.08 -8.26 16.07
C ASP A 242 -7.08 -9.25 16.72
N PRO A 243 -7.52 -10.40 17.27
CA PRO A 243 -6.59 -11.36 17.87
C PRO A 243 -5.59 -11.93 16.87
N GLU A 244 -6.02 -12.24 15.64
CA GLU A 244 -5.15 -12.81 14.62
C GLU A 244 -4.08 -11.82 14.16
N ILE A 245 -4.44 -10.53 14.06
CA ILE A 245 -3.52 -9.46 13.69
C ILE A 245 -2.45 -9.23 14.74
N THR A 246 -2.80 -9.24 16.03
CA THR A 246 -1.79 -9.04 17.10
C THR A 246 -0.68 -10.10 17.09
N MET A 247 -0.89 -11.24 16.44
CA MET A 247 0.10 -12.32 16.29
C MET A 247 1.01 -12.18 15.06
N LEU A 248 0.81 -11.17 14.21
CA LEU A 248 1.60 -10.93 13.01
C LEU A 248 2.82 -10.05 13.28
N GLN A 249 3.72 -9.94 12.30
CA GLN A 249 4.82 -8.97 12.38
C GLN A 249 4.29 -7.54 12.35
N PRO A 250 4.91 -6.59 13.08
CA PRO A 250 4.47 -5.19 13.11
C PRO A 250 4.20 -4.62 11.71
N ILE A 251 5.11 -4.79 10.75
CA ILE A 251 4.93 -4.29 9.37
C ILE A 251 3.62 -4.77 8.72
N GLN A 252 3.21 -6.01 8.96
CA GLN A 252 1.99 -6.58 8.42
C GLN A 252 0.76 -6.04 9.14
N GLN A 253 0.81 -5.93 10.48
CA GLN A 253 -0.29 -5.36 11.26
C GLN A 253 -0.65 -3.96 10.77
N VAL A 254 0.38 -3.15 10.50
CA VAL A 254 0.25 -1.77 10.06
C VAL A 254 -0.36 -1.66 8.68
N ASP A 255 0.20 -2.39 7.71
CA ASP A 255 -0.30 -2.39 6.34
C ASP A 255 -1.78 -2.78 6.32
N LEU A 256 -2.13 -3.81 7.10
CA LEU A 256 -3.48 -4.31 7.23
C LEU A 256 -4.44 -3.31 7.87
N ILE A 257 -4.10 -2.76 9.04
CA ILE A 257 -4.95 -1.80 9.76
C ILE A 257 -5.14 -0.55 8.91
N ILE A 258 -4.08 0.03 8.36
CA ILE A 258 -4.15 1.25 7.55
C ILE A 258 -4.93 0.99 6.27
N THR A 259 -4.71 -0.13 5.59
CA THR A 259 -5.46 -0.47 4.37
C THR A 259 -6.96 -0.60 4.66
N ARG A 260 -7.37 -1.20 5.80
CA ARG A 260 -8.79 -1.23 6.18
C ARG A 260 -9.37 0.15 6.44
N HIS A 261 -8.67 0.99 7.19
CA HIS A 261 -9.13 2.36 7.47
C HIS A 261 -9.21 3.20 6.19
N TRP A 262 -8.28 2.98 5.26
CA TRP A 262 -8.30 3.59 3.94
C TRP A 262 -9.50 3.14 3.12
N LEU A 263 -9.77 1.84 3.02
CA LEU A 263 -10.95 1.33 2.30
C LEU A 263 -12.27 1.85 2.91
N ARG A 264 -12.36 1.99 4.23
CA ARG A 264 -13.49 2.64 4.91
C ARG A 264 -13.62 4.12 4.54
N THR A 265 -12.50 4.82 4.39
CA THR A 265 -12.45 6.21 3.90
C THR A 265 -12.91 6.31 2.45
N VAL A 266 -12.47 5.41 1.57
CA VAL A 266 -12.91 5.33 0.17
C VAL A 266 -14.42 5.13 0.08
N MET A 267 -15.00 4.22 0.88
CA MET A 267 -16.46 4.05 0.95
C MET A 267 -17.18 5.29 1.46
N TRP A 268 -16.63 5.96 2.47
CA TRP A 268 -17.19 7.20 2.95
C TRP A 268 -17.18 8.30 1.88
N GLN A 269 -16.11 8.44 1.11
CA GLN A 269 -16.08 9.39 -0.01
C GLN A 269 -17.14 9.07 -1.07
N MET A 270 -17.41 7.79 -1.34
CA MET A 270 -18.55 7.38 -2.19
C MET A 270 -19.88 7.82 -1.59
N ALA A 271 -20.09 7.60 -0.29
CA ALA A 271 -21.32 7.99 0.40
C ALA A 271 -21.51 9.52 0.48
N VAL A 272 -20.45 10.30 0.75
CA VAL A 272 -20.47 11.77 0.72
C VAL A 272 -20.94 12.27 -0.65
N SER A 273 -20.35 11.74 -1.73
CA SER A 273 -20.64 12.21 -3.09
C SER A 273 -22.09 11.97 -3.54
N ASN A 274 -22.81 11.07 -2.85
CA ASN A 274 -24.22 10.77 -3.09
C ASN A 274 -25.15 11.33 -2.00
N MET A 275 -24.63 12.17 -1.10
CA MET A 275 -25.39 12.75 0.02
C MET A 275 -26.09 11.70 0.90
N LEU A 276 -25.48 10.52 1.06
CA LEU A 276 -26.05 9.41 1.84
C LEU A 276 -25.75 9.50 3.34
N LEU A 277 -24.97 10.50 3.75
CA LEU A 277 -24.45 10.62 5.10
C LEU A 277 -25.31 11.53 5.97
N SER A 278 -25.26 11.27 7.27
CA SER A 278 -26.01 12.01 8.28
C SER A 278 -25.14 12.39 9.47
N SER A 279 -25.46 13.53 10.09
CA SER A 279 -24.83 14.01 11.32
C SER A 279 -25.51 13.50 12.59
N LYS A 280 -26.62 12.75 12.47
CA LYS A 280 -27.38 12.23 13.62
C LYS A 280 -26.60 11.14 14.36
N ALA A 281 -26.67 11.16 15.69
CA ALA A 281 -25.93 10.22 16.54
C ALA A 281 -26.34 8.74 16.37
N ASP A 282 -27.62 8.48 16.05
CA ASP A 282 -28.19 7.12 15.98
C ASP A 282 -27.92 6.39 14.66
N GLN A 283 -27.12 6.98 13.76
CA GLN A 283 -26.86 6.39 12.45
C GLN A 283 -25.73 5.36 12.51
N PRO A 284 -25.77 4.32 11.64
CA PRO A 284 -24.66 3.40 11.50
C PRO A 284 -23.36 4.16 11.21
N GLU A 285 -22.24 3.68 11.77
CA GLU A 285 -20.94 4.33 11.61
C GLU A 285 -20.58 4.58 10.14
N ALA A 286 -20.90 3.62 9.26
CA ALA A 286 -20.68 3.69 7.82
C ALA A 286 -21.37 4.87 7.13
N LEU A 287 -22.48 5.36 7.69
CA LEU A 287 -23.31 6.44 7.15
C LEU A 287 -23.17 7.75 7.94
N SER A 288 -22.19 7.83 8.83
CA SER A 288 -21.94 9.03 9.62
C SER A 288 -21.04 10.02 8.86
N LEU A 289 -21.42 11.29 8.85
CA LEU A 289 -20.55 12.39 8.39
C LEU A 289 -19.24 12.46 9.20
N PHE A 290 -19.26 12.04 10.46
CA PHE A 290 -18.11 12.09 11.37
C PHE A 290 -17.29 10.80 11.38
N MET A 291 -17.56 9.83 10.49
CA MET A 291 -16.84 8.56 10.45
C MET A 291 -15.30 8.74 10.34
N PRO A 292 -14.76 9.59 9.44
CA PRO A 292 -13.31 9.80 9.34
C PRO A 292 -12.68 10.26 10.67
N LEU A 293 -13.38 11.10 11.44
CA LEU A 293 -12.91 11.53 12.76
C LEU A 293 -12.78 10.37 13.75
N ARG A 294 -13.66 9.36 13.68
CA ARG A 294 -13.57 8.18 14.55
C ARG A 294 -12.35 7.34 14.21
N LEU A 295 -11.96 7.28 12.93
CA LEU A 295 -10.77 6.56 12.48
C LEU A 295 -9.47 7.11 13.11
N SER A 296 -9.40 8.42 13.41
CA SER A 296 -8.18 9.02 13.99
C SER A 296 -7.81 8.39 15.35
N LYS A 297 -8.81 7.91 16.11
CA LYS A 297 -8.59 7.23 17.40
C LYS A 297 -7.76 5.96 17.23
N HIS A 298 -8.23 5.10 16.32
CA HIS A 298 -7.63 3.80 16.09
C HIS A 298 -6.30 3.95 15.36
N LEU A 299 -6.21 4.91 14.44
CA LEU A 299 -4.95 5.23 13.78
C LEU A 299 -3.90 5.71 14.77
N LYS A 300 -4.22 6.61 15.71
CA LYS A 300 -3.27 7.03 16.74
C LYS A 300 -2.77 5.85 17.57
N ALA A 301 -3.67 4.98 18.03
CA ALA A 301 -3.28 3.80 18.81
C ALA A 301 -2.36 2.87 17.99
N CYS A 302 -2.68 2.67 16.71
CA CYS A 302 -1.85 1.92 15.79
C CYS A 302 -0.48 2.59 15.60
N LEU A 303 -0.40 3.90 15.34
CA LEU A 303 0.89 4.58 15.14
C LEU A 303 1.75 4.64 16.40
N ALA A 304 1.14 4.72 17.58
CA ALA A 304 1.86 4.72 18.86
C ALA A 304 2.59 3.39 19.14
N THR A 305 2.09 2.26 18.62
CA THR A 305 2.84 0.99 18.71
C THR A 305 4.00 0.93 17.73
N LEU A 306 4.02 1.81 16.73
CA LEU A 306 4.99 1.82 15.63
C LEU A 306 6.14 2.79 15.77
N SER A 307 6.02 3.80 16.64
CA SER A 307 7.08 4.78 16.92
C SER A 307 8.38 4.13 17.43
N HIS A 308 8.34 2.84 17.78
CA HIS A 308 9.50 2.06 18.22
C HIS A 308 10.18 1.26 17.10
N TYR A 309 9.63 1.25 15.88
CA TYR A 309 10.14 0.50 14.74
C TYR A 309 10.70 1.44 13.68
N ASN A 310 11.67 0.98 12.90
CA ASN A 310 12.30 1.78 11.86
C ASN A 310 11.26 2.17 10.79
N LEU A 311 10.85 3.45 10.79
CA LEU A 311 9.74 3.94 9.96
C LEU A 311 10.05 3.95 8.45
N ALA A 312 11.33 3.84 8.10
CA ALA A 312 11.81 3.78 6.72
C ALA A 312 11.37 2.52 5.96
N VAL A 313 10.99 1.46 6.69
CA VAL A 313 10.66 0.13 6.17
C VAL A 313 9.18 0.02 5.75
N TYR A 314 8.36 1.04 6.01
CA TYR A 314 6.93 0.96 5.70
C TYR A 314 6.62 1.04 4.20
N ASN A 315 5.85 0.05 3.76
CA ASN A 315 5.41 -0.21 2.37
C ASN A 315 5.07 1.06 1.57
N VAL A 316 5.50 1.08 0.30
CA VAL A 316 5.10 2.01 -0.79
C VAL A 316 3.64 2.48 -0.67
N GLY A 317 2.73 1.55 -0.39
CA GLY A 317 1.30 1.78 -0.38
C GLY A 317 0.76 2.41 0.90
N LEU A 318 1.58 2.71 1.91
CA LEU A 318 1.11 3.17 3.21
C LEU A 318 0.97 4.69 3.29
N VAL A 319 1.99 5.44 2.85
CA VAL A 319 1.96 6.91 2.90
C VAL A 319 0.81 7.51 2.10
N PRO A 320 0.53 7.09 0.85
CA PRO A 320 -0.62 7.61 0.11
C PRO A 320 -1.94 7.36 0.85
N LYS A 321 -2.12 6.16 1.44
CA LYS A 321 -3.32 5.80 2.21
C LYS A 321 -3.46 6.65 3.46
N LEU A 322 -2.40 6.79 4.26
CA LEU A 322 -2.41 7.63 5.45
C LEU A 322 -2.66 9.10 5.11
N PHE A 323 -2.05 9.61 4.04
CA PHE A 323 -2.28 10.97 3.55
C PHE A 323 -3.76 11.18 3.20
N GLU A 324 -4.37 10.24 2.48
CA GLU A 324 -5.79 10.31 2.12
C GLU A 324 -6.72 10.24 3.33
N ILE A 325 -6.44 9.36 4.30
CA ILE A 325 -7.23 9.31 5.54
C ILE A 325 -7.08 10.63 6.31
N THR A 326 -5.84 11.09 6.51
CA THR A 326 -5.53 12.31 7.27
C THR A 326 -6.19 13.54 6.66
N THR A 327 -6.12 13.68 5.34
CA THR A 327 -6.77 14.78 4.62
C THR A 327 -8.29 14.70 4.68
N SER A 328 -8.87 13.51 4.58
CA SER A 328 -10.33 13.29 4.74
C SER A 328 -10.80 13.66 6.17
N VAL A 329 -10.03 13.30 7.20
CA VAL A 329 -10.33 13.73 8.59
C VAL A 329 -10.25 15.26 8.71
N ALA A 330 -9.20 15.88 8.17
CA ALA A 330 -9.03 17.33 8.18
C ALA A 330 -10.19 18.04 7.47
N ASP A 331 -10.68 17.51 6.35
CA ASP A 331 -11.82 18.07 5.62
C ASP A 331 -13.10 18.04 6.43
N VAL A 332 -13.35 16.96 7.18
CA VAL A 332 -14.48 16.91 8.10
C VAL A 332 -14.37 17.99 9.17
N VAL A 333 -13.19 18.17 9.79
CA VAL A 333 -12.97 19.22 10.80
C VAL A 333 -13.22 20.62 10.21
N LEU A 334 -12.69 20.87 9.01
CA LEU A 334 -12.84 22.14 8.30
C LEU A 334 -14.27 22.39 7.79
N ALA A 335 -15.10 21.36 7.71
CA ALA A 335 -16.52 21.50 7.36
C ALA A 335 -17.40 21.82 8.59
N LEU A 336 -16.91 21.69 9.82
CA LEU A 336 -17.70 21.95 11.02
C LEU A 336 -17.99 23.45 11.22
N PRO A 337 -19.14 23.81 11.82
CA PRO A 337 -19.43 25.19 12.19
C PRO A 337 -18.41 25.76 13.19
N PRO A 338 -17.98 27.03 13.05
CA PRO A 338 -17.09 27.67 14.01
C PRO A 338 -17.73 27.75 15.41
N GLY A 339 -17.01 27.31 16.44
CA GLY A 339 -17.43 27.44 17.84
C GLY A 339 -18.13 26.22 18.46
N ASP A 340 -18.53 25.23 17.65
CA ASP A 340 -19.25 24.02 18.11
C ASP A 340 -18.33 22.79 18.25
N PHE A 341 -17.09 23.00 18.73
CA PHE A 341 -16.17 21.90 18.99
C PHE A 341 -16.49 21.25 20.33
N THR A 342 -17.14 20.11 20.29
CA THR A 342 -17.26 19.21 21.45
C THR A 342 -15.88 18.79 21.94
N GLU A 343 -15.76 18.41 23.21
CA GLU A 343 -14.52 17.83 23.76
C GLU A 343 -14.03 16.64 22.94
N GLU A 344 -14.95 15.80 22.47
CA GLU A 344 -14.62 14.69 21.58
C GLU A 344 -13.95 15.19 20.30
N THR A 345 -14.51 16.22 19.65
CA THR A 345 -13.93 16.80 18.43
C THR A 345 -12.54 17.38 18.68
N ARG A 346 -12.33 18.06 19.81
CA ARG A 346 -11.00 18.57 20.20
C ARG A 346 -9.99 17.43 20.34
N LEU A 347 -10.37 16.32 20.98
CA LEU A 347 -9.52 15.12 21.07
C LEU A 347 -9.23 14.52 19.69
N ARG A 348 -10.22 14.48 18.78
CA ARG A 348 -10.01 13.97 17.41
C ARG A 348 -9.04 14.86 16.63
N ILE A 349 -9.05 16.17 16.85
CA ILE A 349 -8.09 17.11 16.24
C ILE A 349 -6.68 16.89 16.80
N GLN A 350 -6.53 16.67 18.10
CA GLN A 350 -5.22 16.31 18.68
C GLN A 350 -4.67 15.02 18.05
N ASP A 351 -5.53 14.01 17.87
CA ASP A 351 -5.14 12.76 17.22
C ASP A 351 -4.71 13.00 15.76
N LEU A 352 -5.40 13.88 15.02
CA LEU A 352 -5.02 14.30 13.68
C LEU A 352 -3.65 14.99 13.64
N LEU A 353 -3.37 15.89 14.59
CA LEU A 353 -2.08 16.59 14.68
C LEU A 353 -0.92 15.60 14.92
N LEU A 354 -1.14 14.57 15.73
CA LEU A 354 -0.16 13.49 15.95
C LEU A 354 0.08 12.68 14.68
N ILE A 355 -0.97 12.26 13.98
CA ILE A 355 -0.85 11.53 12.70
C ILE A 355 -0.11 12.38 11.66
N LYS A 356 -0.42 13.69 11.60
CA LYS A 356 0.27 14.63 10.73
C LYS A 356 1.75 14.76 11.09
N HIS A 357 2.08 14.85 12.39
CA HIS A 357 3.47 14.90 12.84
C HIS A 357 4.23 13.65 12.38
N PHE A 358 3.66 12.46 12.64
CA PHE A 358 4.18 11.19 12.17
C PHE A 358 4.42 11.18 10.65
N LEU A 359 3.43 11.61 9.85
CA LEU A 359 3.59 11.70 8.39
C LEU A 359 4.71 12.65 7.98
N LEU A 360 4.92 13.76 8.69
CA LEU A 360 5.99 14.70 8.36
C LEU A 360 7.37 14.20 8.79
N GLU A 361 7.47 13.31 9.80
CA GLU A 361 8.70 12.62 10.16
C GLU A 361 9.14 11.60 9.10
N LEU A 362 8.19 11.04 8.33
CA LEU A 362 8.52 10.14 7.23
C LEU A 362 9.32 10.89 6.16
N THR A 363 10.57 10.49 5.97
CA THR A 363 11.57 11.20 5.17
C THR A 363 11.22 11.31 3.69
N TYR A 364 10.41 10.38 3.16
CA TYR A 364 10.07 10.29 1.73
C TYR A 364 8.75 10.97 1.33
N VAL A 365 8.04 11.65 2.25
CA VAL A 365 6.80 12.37 1.91
C VAL A 365 7.11 13.54 0.97
N THR A 366 6.40 13.58 -0.16
CA THR A 366 6.60 14.57 -1.23
C THR A 366 6.33 16.01 -0.73
N PRO A 367 6.98 17.03 -1.33
CA PRO A 367 6.76 18.42 -0.95
C PRO A 367 5.29 18.86 -1.03
N VAL A 368 4.58 18.40 -2.07
CA VAL A 368 3.15 18.71 -2.26
C VAL A 368 2.30 18.14 -1.12
N HIS A 369 2.52 16.88 -0.71
CA HIS A 369 1.81 16.31 0.42
C HIS A 369 2.13 17.06 1.73
N ARG A 370 3.39 17.48 1.92
CA ARG A 370 3.79 18.29 3.08
C ARG A 370 3.05 19.63 3.12
N GLU A 371 3.00 20.33 1.98
CA GLU A 371 2.31 21.61 1.84
C GLU A 371 0.82 21.48 2.16
N VAL A 372 0.12 20.50 1.55
CA VAL A 372 -1.31 20.27 1.81
C VAL A 372 -1.59 19.96 3.28
N LEU A 373 -0.78 19.11 3.91
CA LEU A 373 -0.93 18.79 5.34
C LEU A 373 -0.68 20.02 6.22
N GLN A 374 0.29 20.86 5.88
CA GLN A 374 0.60 22.10 6.60
C GLN A 374 -0.53 23.13 6.47
N GLU A 375 -1.02 23.36 5.26
CA GLU A 375 -2.11 24.31 4.96
C GLU A 375 -3.40 23.92 5.69
N LYS A 376 -3.82 22.65 5.58
CA LYS A 376 -5.01 22.14 6.29
C LYS A 376 -4.84 22.27 7.80
N THR A 377 -3.64 21.98 8.33
CA THR A 377 -3.38 22.14 9.77
C THR A 377 -3.49 23.59 10.22
N LEU A 378 -2.89 24.52 9.47
CA LEU A 378 -2.95 25.95 9.79
C LEU A 378 -4.41 26.43 9.78
N SER A 379 -5.19 25.99 8.81
CA SER A 379 -6.62 26.30 8.71
C SER A 379 -7.42 25.78 9.91
N ILE A 380 -7.09 24.58 10.41
CA ILE A 380 -7.72 24.01 11.61
C ILE A 380 -7.32 24.81 12.86
N ILE A 381 -6.05 25.17 13.02
CA ILE A 381 -5.56 25.95 14.16
C ILE A 381 -6.23 27.32 14.21
N ASN A 382 -6.25 28.04 13.07
CA ASN A 382 -6.89 29.35 12.98
C ASN A 382 -8.38 29.30 13.34
N ARG A 383 -9.08 28.20 13.01
CA ARG A 383 -10.48 27.98 13.39
C ARG A 383 -10.68 27.68 14.88
N LEU A 384 -9.74 26.97 15.50
CA LEU A 384 -9.82 26.61 16.92
C LEU A 384 -9.51 27.79 17.85
N TYR A 385 -8.56 28.63 17.46
CA TYR A 385 -7.97 29.64 18.34
C TYR A 385 -8.17 31.10 17.87
N GLY A 386 -8.88 31.32 16.75
CA GLY A 386 -8.97 32.63 16.10
C GLY A 386 -7.62 33.11 15.56
N ASP A 387 -7.48 34.40 15.26
CA ASP A 387 -6.22 35.06 14.81
C ASP A 387 -5.09 35.08 15.88
N SER A 388 -5.23 34.29 16.95
CA SER A 388 -4.17 34.08 17.93
C SER A 388 -3.02 33.31 17.26
N ARG A 389 -1.83 33.92 17.20
CA ARG A 389 -0.69 33.42 16.40
C ARG A 389 -0.33 31.95 16.73
N PRO A 390 0.05 31.14 15.73
CA PRO A 390 0.43 29.73 15.92
C PRO A 390 1.60 29.50 16.88
N ASP A 391 2.49 30.49 17.05
CA ASP A 391 3.75 30.35 17.79
C ASP A 391 3.57 30.11 19.31
N ASP A 392 2.43 30.51 19.89
CA ASP A 392 2.17 30.35 21.33
C ASP A 392 1.70 28.93 21.72
N LEU A 393 1.37 28.07 20.74
CA LEU A 393 0.81 26.73 21.01
C LEU A 393 1.85 25.60 20.96
N PHE A 394 2.98 25.80 20.29
CA PHE A 394 4.04 24.79 20.17
C PHE A 394 5.04 24.77 21.33
N LEU A 395 5.05 25.80 22.19
CA LEU A 395 6.01 25.92 23.30
C LEU A 395 5.68 25.06 24.54
N ASN A 396 4.49 24.43 24.61
CA ASN A 396 4.12 23.58 25.75
C ASN A 396 4.27 22.06 25.49
N ALA A 397 4.63 21.65 24.28
CA ALA A 397 4.95 20.25 23.98
C ALA A 397 6.45 19.93 24.19
N GLU A 398 7.34 20.92 24.03
CA GLU A 398 8.78 20.74 24.24
C GLU A 398 9.20 20.76 25.71
N SER A 399 8.36 21.28 26.62
CA SER A 399 8.64 21.33 28.06
C SER A 399 8.37 20.02 28.81
N SER A 400 7.93 18.96 28.13
CA SER A 400 7.80 17.61 28.71
C SER A 400 8.98 16.67 28.40
N ASN A 401 9.98 17.12 27.63
CA ASN A 401 11.23 16.39 27.41
C ASN A 401 12.25 16.60 28.55
N THR A 402 11.85 16.26 29.76
CA THR A 402 12.77 16.14 30.91
C THR A 402 12.54 14.83 31.66
N ILE A 403 12.57 13.69 30.94
CA ILE A 403 12.81 12.38 31.54
C ILE A 403 13.84 11.63 30.69
N HIS A 404 15.07 12.13 30.68
CA HIS A 404 16.26 11.31 30.42
C HIS A 404 17.44 11.86 31.23
N SER A 405 17.33 11.74 32.56
CA SER A 405 18.50 11.66 33.45
C SER A 405 18.10 11.00 34.77
N ALA A 406 18.00 9.67 34.79
CA ALA A 406 18.32 8.83 35.95
C ALA A 406 18.03 7.35 35.62
N VAL A 407 19.08 6.54 35.82
CA VAL A 407 19.19 5.06 35.78
C VAL A 407 19.40 4.43 34.41
#